data_AF-A0A9D4GIP8-F1
#
_entry.id   AF-A0A9D4GIP8-F1
#
_cell.length_a   1.000
_cell.length_b   1.000
_cell.length_c   1.000
_cell.angle_alpha   90.00
_cell.angle_beta   90.00
_cell.angle_gamma   90.00
#
_symmetry.space_group_name_H-M   'P 1'
#
loop_
_entity.id
_entity.type
_entity.pdbx_description
1 polymer ?
#
loop_
_entity_poly.entity_id
_entity_poly.type
_entity_poly.pdbx_seq_one_letter_code
_entity_poly.pdbx_strand_id
1 'polypeptide(L)'
;MFGNKPVIISSRVMDYTYGIALWRIYDEKIHPVEKKVYQYGKLIVYNLFKIFVRANEELQVESKVTHFITLTSEHTNITIFSTKDRDMAFTTDPGCEQPGRVIIDCDINIPLQEHETKITFTFGDTELHVFCENVKTGKVETLILDLSK
;
A
#
# COMPACT_ATOMS: atom_id res chain seq x y z
N MET A 1 16.31 -25.90 34.10
CA MET A 1 14.88 -25.95 33.71
C MET A 1 14.70 -25.02 32.53
N PHE A 2 14.50 -25.57 31.33
CA PHE A 2 14.34 -24.79 30.11
C PHE A 2 12.91 -24.25 30.06
N GLY A 3 12.75 -22.94 30.24
CA GLY A 3 11.48 -22.26 30.03
C GLY A 3 11.21 -22.15 28.54
N ASN A 4 10.51 -23.15 27.99
CA ASN A 4 9.85 -22.98 26.70
C ASN A 4 8.77 -21.91 26.89
N LYS A 5 9.08 -20.66 26.53
CA LYS A 5 8.02 -19.67 26.28
C LYS A 5 7.14 -20.28 25.18
N PRO A 6 5.85 -20.55 25.42
CA PRO A 6 4.97 -20.90 24.32
C PRO A 6 4.99 -19.70 23.37
N VAL A 7 5.50 -19.89 22.16
CA VAL A 7 5.25 -18.95 21.07
C VAL A 7 3.77 -19.12 20.77
N ILE A 8 2.95 -18.28 21.41
CA ILE A 8 1.54 -18.18 21.05
C ILE A 8 1.55 -17.54 19.67
N ILE A 9 1.40 -18.36 18.63
CA ILE A 9 1.17 -17.89 17.27
C ILE A 9 -0.29 -17.41 17.28
N SER A 10 -0.53 -16.12 17.49
CA SER A 10 -1.85 -15.55 17.25
C SER A 10 -2.01 -15.25 15.77
N SER A 11 -3.19 -15.57 15.24
CA SER A 11 -3.65 -15.14 13.94
C SER A 11 -4.83 -14.19 14.10
N ARG A 12 -5.06 -13.37 13.08
CA ARG A 12 -6.20 -12.47 12.96
C ARG A 12 -6.84 -12.62 11.59
N VAL A 13 -8.15 -12.46 11.54
CA VAL A 13 -8.88 -12.30 10.28
C VAL A 13 -9.05 -10.80 10.04
N MET A 14 -8.71 -10.34 8.83
CA MET A 14 -8.80 -8.92 8.50
C MET A 14 -10.23 -8.50 8.18
N ASP A 15 -10.75 -7.45 8.83
CA ASP A 15 -12.09 -6.91 8.55
C ASP A 15 -12.14 -6.07 7.26
N TYR A 16 -11.00 -5.54 6.84
CA TYR A 16 -10.86 -4.66 5.69
C TYR A 16 -9.74 -5.11 4.75
N THR A 17 -9.91 -4.84 3.47
CA THR A 17 -8.87 -4.85 2.45
C THR A 17 -8.07 -3.57 2.58
N TYR A 18 -6.75 -3.67 2.75
CA TYR A 18 -5.85 -2.52 2.81
C TYR A 18 -4.95 -2.46 1.58
N GLY A 19 -4.68 -1.24 1.14
CA GLY A 19 -3.81 -1.01 0.00
C GLY A 19 -3.45 0.46 -0.21
N ILE A 20 -2.94 0.75 -1.39
CA ILE A 20 -2.54 2.09 -1.82
C ILE A 20 -3.10 2.40 -3.21
N ALA A 21 -3.18 3.68 -3.56
CA ALA A 21 -3.45 4.10 -4.95
C ALA A 21 -2.18 4.03 -5.79
N LEU A 22 -2.29 3.50 -7.01
CA LEU A 22 -1.25 3.58 -8.04
C LEU A 22 -1.83 4.01 -9.38
N TRP A 23 -0.93 4.33 -10.30
CA TRP A 23 -1.25 4.43 -11.71
C TRP A 23 -0.41 3.43 -12.52
N ARG A 24 -0.94 3.04 -13.68
CA ARG A 24 -0.29 2.14 -14.63
C ARG A 24 -0.60 2.56 -16.07
N ILE A 25 0.16 2.00 -17.01
CA ILE A 25 -0.19 2.08 -18.44
C ILE A 25 -1.50 1.33 -18.64
N TYR A 26 -2.40 1.90 -19.44
CA TYR A 26 -3.68 1.29 -19.78
C TYR A 26 -3.45 -0.03 -20.53
N ASP A 27 -4.26 -1.02 -20.20
CA ASP A 27 -4.22 -2.36 -20.79
C ASP A 27 -5.67 -2.75 -21.02
N GLU A 28 -6.05 -2.85 -22.29
CA GLU A 28 -7.42 -3.13 -22.72
C GLU A 28 -7.97 -4.49 -22.24
N LYS A 29 -7.10 -5.41 -21.81
CA LYS A 29 -7.52 -6.74 -21.33
C LYS A 29 -8.00 -6.72 -19.89
N ILE A 30 -7.53 -5.77 -19.10
CA ILE A 30 -7.75 -5.74 -17.64
C ILE A 30 -8.33 -4.41 -17.14
N HIS A 31 -8.20 -3.34 -17.92
CA HIS A 31 -8.65 -2.02 -17.53
C HIS A 31 -9.92 -1.61 -18.29
N PRO A 32 -10.94 -1.11 -17.60
CA PRO A 32 -12.15 -0.60 -18.22
C PRO A 32 -11.87 0.64 -19.08
N VAL A 33 -12.51 0.71 -20.24
CA VAL A 33 -12.28 1.74 -21.26
C VAL A 33 -12.61 3.14 -20.74
N GLU A 34 -13.59 3.26 -19.84
CA GLU A 34 -14.02 4.51 -19.23
C GLU A 34 -13.02 5.10 -18.23
N LYS A 35 -12.08 4.29 -17.69
CA LYS A 35 -11.03 4.77 -16.77
C LYS A 35 -9.73 5.15 -17.50
N LYS A 36 -9.67 5.02 -18.84
CA LYS A 36 -8.49 5.37 -19.63
C LYS A 36 -8.31 6.89 -19.71
N VAL A 37 -7.09 7.35 -19.45
CA VAL A 37 -6.72 8.77 -19.55
C VAL A 37 -5.49 8.88 -20.45
N TYR A 38 -5.48 9.84 -21.37
CA TYR A 38 -4.29 10.13 -22.17
C TYR A 38 -3.48 11.23 -21.48
N GLN A 39 -2.26 10.92 -21.05
CA GLN A 39 -1.37 11.86 -20.39
C GLN A 39 0.09 11.53 -20.65
N TYR A 40 0.94 12.55 -20.78
CA TYR A 40 2.37 12.40 -21.07
C TYR A 40 2.67 11.52 -22.29
N GLY A 41 1.81 11.60 -23.33
CA GLY A 41 1.97 10.82 -24.55
C GLY A 41 1.55 9.35 -24.44
N LYS A 42 1.00 8.91 -23.30
CA LYS A 42 0.62 7.51 -23.03
C LYS A 42 -0.82 7.41 -22.56
N LEU A 43 -1.45 6.27 -22.84
CA LEU A 43 -2.70 5.90 -22.20
C LEU A 43 -2.39 5.27 -20.84
N ILE A 44 -2.99 5.81 -19.79
CA ILE A 44 -2.77 5.41 -18.40
C ILE A 44 -4.10 5.27 -17.67
N VAL A 45 -4.04 4.60 -16.52
CA VAL A 45 -5.15 4.44 -15.59
C VAL A 45 -4.69 4.88 -14.21
N TYR A 46 -5.47 5.75 -13.59
CA TYR A 46 -5.24 6.26 -12.24
C TYR A 46 -6.08 5.51 -11.22
N ASN A 47 -5.74 5.72 -9.94
CA ASN A 47 -6.53 5.26 -8.81
C ASN A 47 -6.71 3.74 -8.76
N LEU A 48 -5.75 2.98 -9.30
CA LEU A 48 -5.75 1.52 -9.15
C LEU A 48 -5.51 1.17 -7.68
N PHE A 49 -6.37 0.34 -7.11
CA PHE A 49 -6.22 -0.13 -5.74
C PHE A 49 -5.22 -1.29 -5.71
N LYS A 50 -4.01 -1.02 -5.26
CA LYS A 50 -3.00 -2.06 -5.06
C LYS A 50 -3.19 -2.68 -3.68
N ILE A 51 -3.83 -3.85 -3.66
CA ILE A 51 -4.09 -4.64 -2.44
C ILE A 51 -2.77 -5.13 -1.82
N PHE A 52 -2.63 -4.94 -0.51
CA PHE A 52 -1.60 -5.55 0.34
C PHE A 52 -2.17 -6.70 1.15
N VAL A 53 -3.40 -6.56 1.65
CA VAL A 53 -4.13 -7.63 2.32
C VAL A 53 -5.61 -7.52 1.98
N ARG A 54 -6.31 -8.65 1.93
CA ARG A 54 -7.76 -8.69 1.68
C ARG A 54 -8.58 -8.80 2.96
N ALA A 55 -9.79 -8.25 2.93
CA ALA A 55 -10.81 -8.58 3.92
C ALA A 55 -11.07 -10.10 3.93
N ASN A 56 -11.27 -10.67 5.11
CA ASN A 56 -11.37 -12.11 5.40
C ASN A 56 -10.10 -12.91 5.12
N GLU A 57 -8.95 -12.27 4.93
CA GLU A 57 -7.66 -12.96 4.91
C GLU A 57 -7.18 -13.21 6.35
N GLU A 58 -6.74 -14.43 6.63
CA GLU A 58 -6.14 -14.77 7.92
C GLU A 58 -4.63 -14.52 7.86
N LEU A 59 -4.14 -13.67 8.76
CA LEU A 59 -2.74 -13.33 8.89
C LEU A 59 -2.22 -13.70 10.27
N GLN A 60 -0.96 -14.14 10.35
CA GLN A 60 -0.26 -14.19 11.63
C GLN A 60 0.00 -12.76 12.12
N VAL A 61 -0.13 -12.54 13.43
CA VAL A 61 0.25 -11.26 14.04
C VAL A 61 1.75 -11.02 13.80
N GLU A 62 2.13 -9.76 13.57
CA GLU A 62 3.45 -9.32 13.12
C GLU A 62 3.83 -9.74 11.69
N SER A 63 2.88 -10.26 10.90
CA SER A 63 3.12 -10.54 9.49
C SER A 63 3.40 -9.26 8.70
N LYS A 64 4.27 -9.38 7.69
CA LYS A 64 4.72 -8.29 6.85
C LYS A 64 4.38 -8.54 5.40
N VAL A 65 3.73 -7.57 4.75
CA VAL A 65 3.52 -7.57 3.31
C VAL A 65 4.26 -6.39 2.71
N THR A 66 5.10 -6.65 1.71
CA THR A 66 5.96 -5.63 1.08
C THR A 66 5.68 -5.51 -0.40
N HIS A 67 5.56 -4.28 -0.90
CA HIS A 67 5.57 -3.99 -2.33
C HIS A 67 6.54 -2.85 -2.65
N PHE A 68 7.06 -2.87 -3.87
CA PHE A 68 7.92 -1.84 -4.42
C PHE A 68 7.16 -1.02 -5.45
N ILE A 69 7.36 0.30 -5.42
CA ILE A 69 6.81 1.24 -6.39
C ILE A 69 7.90 2.19 -6.85
N THR A 70 7.91 2.52 -8.14
CA THR A 70 8.78 3.58 -8.67
C THR A 70 8.16 4.93 -8.37
N LEU A 71 8.98 5.89 -7.94
CA LEU A 71 8.52 7.26 -7.73
C LEU A 71 8.33 7.96 -9.08
N THR A 72 7.31 8.82 -9.13
CA THR A 72 6.89 9.49 -10.38
C THR A 72 6.79 11.01 -10.24
N SER A 73 7.03 11.51 -9.03
CA SER A 73 7.24 12.93 -8.71
C SER A 73 8.25 13.08 -7.56
N GLU A 74 8.89 14.25 -7.49
CA GLU A 74 9.86 14.61 -6.44
C GLU A 74 9.28 14.50 -5.02
N HIS A 75 7.97 14.71 -4.89
CA HIS A 75 7.20 14.47 -3.67
C HIS A 75 6.11 13.45 -4.01
N THR A 76 6.21 12.25 -3.47
CA THR A 76 5.21 11.20 -3.73
C THR A 76 4.35 10.98 -2.50
N ASN A 77 3.04 11.08 -2.73
CA ASN A 77 2.03 10.90 -1.71
C ASN A 77 1.52 9.48 -1.72
N ILE A 78 1.89 8.73 -0.70
CA ILE A 78 1.43 7.36 -0.49
C ILE A 78 0.21 7.45 0.40
N THR A 79 -0.96 7.38 -0.21
CA THR A 79 -2.23 7.35 0.51
C THR A 79 -2.59 5.90 0.78
N ILE A 80 -2.87 5.59 2.04
CA ILE A 80 -3.31 4.28 2.48
C ILE A 80 -4.83 4.28 2.37
N PHE A 81 -5.37 3.22 1.79
CA PHE A 81 -6.80 3.02 1.60
C PHE A 81 -7.27 1.77 2.32
N SER A 82 -8.52 1.80 2.79
CA SER A 82 -9.22 0.66 3.39
C SER A 82 -10.62 0.52 2.80
N THR A 83 -11.12 -0.72 2.72
CA THR A 83 -12.48 -0.99 2.25
C THR A 83 -12.96 -2.36 2.71
N LYS A 84 -14.28 -2.55 2.83
CA LYS A 84 -14.89 -3.86 3.10
C LYS A 84 -14.98 -4.74 1.83
N ASP A 85 -14.80 -4.16 0.65
CA ASP A 85 -14.74 -4.94 -0.58
C ASP A 85 -13.42 -5.73 -0.63
N ARG A 86 -13.52 -7.05 -0.79
CA ARG A 86 -12.38 -7.96 -0.82
C ARG A 86 -11.47 -7.69 -2.03
N ASP A 87 -12.04 -7.31 -3.17
CA ASP A 87 -11.35 -7.25 -4.46
C ASP A 87 -11.56 -5.89 -5.15
N MET A 88 -11.58 -4.82 -4.35
CA MET A 88 -11.64 -3.43 -4.80
C MET A 88 -10.62 -3.16 -5.91
N ALA A 89 -11.11 -2.66 -7.04
CA ALA A 89 -10.27 -2.38 -8.21
C ALA A 89 -9.76 -0.93 -8.24
N PHE A 90 -10.58 0.03 -7.83
CA PHE A 90 -10.23 1.45 -7.86
C PHE A 90 -10.49 2.14 -6.54
N THR A 91 -9.58 3.03 -6.15
CA THR A 91 -9.72 3.83 -4.93
C THR A 91 -10.80 4.90 -4.99
N THR A 92 -11.36 5.15 -6.18
CA THR A 92 -12.50 6.06 -6.42
C THR A 92 -13.85 5.39 -6.26
N ASP A 93 -13.89 4.06 -6.15
CA ASP A 93 -15.14 3.33 -6.12
C ASP A 93 -15.78 3.43 -4.72
N PRO A 94 -17.12 3.33 -4.62
CA PRO A 94 -17.83 3.53 -3.36
C PRO A 94 -17.37 2.57 -2.26
N GLY A 95 -17.28 3.07 -1.02
CA GLY A 95 -16.85 2.26 0.14
C GLY A 95 -15.33 2.14 0.28
N CYS A 96 -14.56 2.91 -0.47
CA CYS A 96 -13.13 3.10 -0.28
C CYS A 96 -12.85 4.30 0.63
N GLU A 97 -12.15 4.05 1.73
CA GLU A 97 -11.80 5.04 2.76
C GLU A 97 -10.31 5.36 2.74
N GLN A 98 -9.93 6.53 3.26
CA GLN A 98 -8.54 7.01 3.33
C GLN A 98 -8.11 7.19 4.80
N PRO A 99 -7.70 6.10 5.49
CA PRO A 99 -7.32 6.17 6.90
C PRO A 99 -6.03 6.95 7.16
N GLY A 100 -5.17 7.15 6.15
CA GLY A 100 -3.98 7.96 6.34
C GLY A 100 -3.13 8.14 5.08
N ARG A 101 -2.06 8.93 5.22
CA ARG A 101 -1.15 9.27 4.13
C ARG A 101 0.26 9.51 4.66
N VAL A 102 1.23 9.12 3.86
CA VAL A 102 2.66 9.36 4.05
C VAL A 102 3.19 10.13 2.84
N ILE A 103 4.10 11.07 3.08
CA ILE A 103 4.80 11.81 2.03
C ILE A 103 6.24 11.34 2.04
N ILE A 104 6.75 10.87 0.89
CA ILE A 104 8.17 10.57 0.72
C ILE A 104 8.78 11.59 -0.24
N ASP A 105 9.87 12.19 0.20
CA ASP A 105 10.69 13.07 -0.61
C ASP A 105 11.78 12.31 -1.38
N CYS A 106 12.00 12.73 -2.61
CA CYS A 106 13.15 12.33 -3.42
C CYS A 106 14.37 13.21 -3.10
N ASP A 107 15.55 12.73 -3.49
CA ASP A 107 16.73 13.58 -3.58
C ASP A 107 16.79 14.13 -5.01
N ILE A 108 16.64 15.44 -5.16
CA ILE A 108 16.62 16.11 -6.48
C ILE A 108 17.92 15.91 -7.29
N ASN A 109 19.01 15.50 -6.64
CA ASN A 109 20.29 15.22 -7.31
C ASN A 109 20.33 13.84 -7.96
N ILE A 110 19.30 13.01 -7.75
CA ILE A 110 19.20 11.65 -8.27
C ILE A 110 18.06 11.59 -9.29
N PRO A 111 18.24 10.94 -10.45
CA PRO A 111 17.16 10.75 -11.41
C PRO A 111 15.94 10.07 -10.77
N LEU A 112 14.75 10.60 -11.03
CA LEU A 112 13.50 10.11 -10.44
C LEU A 112 13.25 8.62 -10.70
N GLN A 113 13.68 8.12 -11.85
CA GLN A 113 13.54 6.72 -12.23
C GLN A 113 14.43 5.78 -11.41
N GLU A 114 15.46 6.31 -10.74
CA GLU A 114 16.30 5.55 -9.81
C GLU A 114 15.73 5.54 -8.38
N HIS A 115 14.69 6.33 -8.11
CA HIS A 115 13.99 6.26 -6.84
C HIS A 115 12.93 5.18 -6.87
N GLU A 116 13.17 4.15 -6.07
CA GLU A 116 12.19 3.14 -5.71
C GLU A 116 11.78 3.32 -4.25
N THR A 117 10.49 3.18 -4.00
CA THR A 117 9.95 3.12 -2.65
C THR A 117 9.51 1.71 -2.32
N LYS A 118 10.06 1.20 -1.24
CA LYS A 118 9.61 -0.01 -0.57
C LYS A 118 8.56 0.34 0.48
N ILE A 119 7.37 -0.21 0.30
CA ILE A 119 6.24 -0.03 1.21
C ILE A 119 6.03 -1.35 1.93
N THR A 120 6.06 -1.34 3.25
CA THR A 120 5.87 -2.52 4.11
C THR A 120 4.73 -2.30 5.08
N PHE A 121 3.71 -3.16 5.02
CA PHE A 121 2.61 -3.19 5.97
C PHE A 121 2.92 -4.28 6.99
N THR A 122 2.98 -3.91 8.27
CA THR A 122 3.11 -4.85 9.40
C THR A 122 1.80 -4.85 10.17
N PHE A 123 1.16 -6.01 10.23
CA PHE A 123 -0.13 -6.18 10.89
C PHE A 123 0.09 -6.66 12.31
N GLY A 124 0.05 -5.73 13.25
CA GLY A 124 0.07 -6.03 14.68
C GLY A 124 -1.29 -6.53 15.17
N ASP A 125 -1.42 -6.62 16.49
CA ASP A 125 -2.65 -7.09 17.14
C ASP A 125 -3.78 -6.06 16.97
N THR A 126 -3.54 -4.82 17.37
CA THR A 126 -4.50 -3.71 17.26
C THR A 126 -4.11 -2.64 16.26
N GLU A 127 -2.93 -2.73 15.65
CA GLU A 127 -2.35 -1.66 14.84
C GLU A 127 -1.83 -2.17 13.48
N LEU A 128 -1.95 -1.32 12.45
CA LEU A 128 -1.26 -1.47 11.17
C LEU A 128 -0.12 -0.46 11.11
N HIS A 129 1.11 -0.95 11.04
CA HIS A 129 2.29 -0.13 10.82
C HIS A 129 2.65 -0.13 9.34
N VAL A 130 2.70 1.05 8.74
CA VAL A 130 3.09 1.26 7.35
C VAL A 130 4.46 1.92 7.33
N PHE A 131 5.44 1.23 6.76
CA PHE A 131 6.79 1.73 6.55
C PHE A 131 7.01 2.04 5.08
N CYS A 132 7.58 3.19 4.82
CA CYS A 132 7.72 3.79 3.51
C CYS A 132 9.19 4.21 3.33
N GLU A 133 9.98 3.38 2.65
CA GLU A 133 11.43 3.56 2.52
C GLU A 133 11.80 3.94 1.08
N ASN A 134 12.49 5.06 0.89
CA ASN A 134 13.16 5.37 -0.38
C ASN A 134 14.48 4.60 -0.44
N VAL A 135 14.50 3.51 -1.20
CA VAL A 135 15.60 2.52 -1.24
C VAL A 135 16.94 3.17 -1.59
N LYS A 136 16.93 4.20 -2.44
CA LYS A 136 18.14 4.86 -2.90
C LYS A 136 18.77 5.77 -1.83
N THR A 137 17.93 6.47 -1.06
CA THR A 137 18.39 7.45 -0.06
C THR A 137 18.44 6.87 1.36
N GLY A 138 17.76 5.74 1.60
CA GLY A 138 17.57 5.16 2.93
C GLY A 138 16.59 5.94 3.82
N LYS A 139 15.93 7.00 3.31
CA LYS A 139 14.92 7.73 4.07
C LYS A 139 13.71 6.84 4.32
N VAL A 140 13.24 6.82 5.57
CA VAL A 140 12.08 6.03 6.01
C VAL A 140 11.06 6.95 6.65
N GLU A 141 9.82 6.82 6.21
CA GLU A 141 8.65 7.44 6.80
C GLU A 141 7.71 6.35 7.32
N THR A 142 7.01 6.63 8.42
CA THR A 142 6.15 5.64 9.09
C THR A 142 4.78 6.23 9.42
N LEU A 143 3.74 5.39 9.29
CA LEU A 143 2.38 5.68 9.71
C LEU A 143 1.85 4.51 10.53
N ILE A 144 1.18 4.80 11.63
CA ILE A 144 0.51 3.79 12.46
C ILE A 144 -0.99 4.06 12.40
N LEU A 145 -1.77 3.04 12.08
CA LEU A 145 -3.22 3.09 11.99
C LEU A 145 -3.82 2.13 13.02
N ASP A 146 -4.86 2.58 13.70
CA ASP A 146 -5.63 1.75 14.62
C ASP A 146 -6.59 0.84 13.83
N LEU A 147 -6.54 -0.46 14.10
CA LEU A 147 -7.36 -1.50 13.48
C LEU A 147 -8.57 -1.91 14.35
N SER A 148 -8.77 -1.30 15.53
CA SER A 148 -9.84 -1.65 16.47
C SER A 148 -11.20 -1.00 16.18
N LYS A 149 -11.34 -0.31 15.04
CA LYS A 149 -12.55 0.45 14.66
C LYS A 149 -13.56 -0.32 13.82
#